data_AF-A0A010R5G1-F1
#
_entry.id   AF-A0A010R5G1-F1
#
_cell.length_a   1.000
_cell.length_b   1.000
_cell.length_c   1.000
_cell.angle_alpha   90.00
_cell.angle_beta   90.00
_cell.angle_gamma   90.00
#
_symmetry.space_group_name_H-M   'P 1'
#
loop_
_entity.id
_entity.type
_entity.pdbx_description
1 polymer ?
#
loop_
_entity_poly.entity_id
_entity_poly.type
_entity_poly.pdbx_seq_one_letter_code
_entity_poly.pdbx_strand_id
1 'polypeptide(L)'
;MNVFVVPASPKTGQATIQSLLDHPSQPHVAGVYRDLGRVPARFKDHPRFRAIKGDVADVSSLKFAGADAIVFITPPQYSESKPITRAREMAANVKFAELIWNKGRLRDTHGLGERRWSDMRKGSSRNKFADAT
;
A
#
# COMPACT_ATOMS: atom_id res chain seq x y z
N MET A 1 -14.82 -7.81 -1.94
CA MET A 1 -13.36 -7.76 -2.12
C MET A 1 -12.96 -6.36 -2.56
N ASN A 2 -11.97 -5.76 -1.90
CA ASN A 2 -11.43 -4.44 -2.16
C ASN A 2 -10.03 -4.56 -2.78
N VAL A 3 -9.90 -4.24 -4.07
CA VAL A 3 -8.63 -4.31 -4.79
C VAL A 3 -8.09 -2.90 -5.03
N PHE A 4 -6.84 -2.66 -4.64
CA PHE A 4 -6.16 -1.39 -4.84
C PHE A 4 -5.25 -1.48 -6.07
N VAL A 5 -5.27 -0.46 -6.94
CA VAL A 5 -4.38 -0.36 -8.11
C VAL A 5 -3.46 0.84 -7.92
N VAL A 6 -2.14 0.59 -7.89
CA VAL A 6 -1.13 1.56 -7.47
C VAL A 6 0.08 1.52 -8.41
N PRO A 7 0.43 2.63 -9.10
CA PRO A 7 -0.38 3.81 -9.35
C PRO A 7 -1.47 3.53 -10.41
N ALA A 8 -2.58 4.24 -10.32
CA ALA A 8 -3.72 4.07 -11.22
C ALA A 8 -3.65 4.92 -12.51
N SER A 9 -2.85 5.98 -12.51
CA SER A 9 -2.79 6.93 -13.63
C SER A 9 -2.23 6.35 -14.96
N PRO A 10 -1.17 5.50 -14.97
CA PRO A 10 -0.64 4.96 -16.22
C PRO A 10 -1.67 4.14 -17.00
N LYS A 11 -1.46 4.01 -18.32
CA LYS A 11 -2.35 3.22 -19.21
C LYS A 11 -2.58 1.80 -18.68
N THR A 12 -1.54 1.14 -18.18
CA THR A 12 -1.65 -0.20 -17.58
C THR A 12 -2.55 -0.20 -16.35
N GLY A 13 -2.39 0.76 -15.43
CA GLY A 13 -3.24 0.87 -14.24
C GLY A 13 -4.71 1.12 -14.60
N GLN A 14 -4.96 1.98 -15.60
CA GLN A 14 -6.31 2.22 -16.09
C GLN A 14 -6.93 0.97 -16.74
N ALA A 15 -6.17 0.21 -17.52
CA ALA A 15 -6.63 -1.04 -18.11
C ALA A 15 -6.96 -2.08 -17.03
N THR A 16 -6.09 -2.23 -16.02
CA THR A 16 -6.36 -3.10 -14.86
C THR A 16 -7.63 -2.71 -14.13
N ILE A 17 -7.85 -1.41 -13.87
CA ILE A 17 -9.09 -0.93 -13.24
C ILE A 17 -10.31 -1.33 -14.08
N GLN A 18 -10.28 -1.08 -15.39
CA GLN A 18 -11.38 -1.46 -16.28
C GLN A 18 -11.66 -2.96 -16.20
N SER A 19 -10.65 -3.81 -16.35
CA SER A 19 -10.81 -5.26 -16.26
C SER A 19 -11.36 -5.73 -14.91
N LEU A 20 -10.96 -5.09 -13.79
CA LEU A 20 -11.50 -5.41 -12.47
C LEU A 20 -12.97 -4.99 -12.32
N LEU A 21 -13.35 -3.83 -12.89
CA LEU A 21 -14.73 -3.36 -12.86
C LEU A 21 -15.66 -4.23 -13.71
N ASP A 22 -15.15 -4.77 -14.82
CA ASP A 22 -15.87 -5.69 -15.73
C ASP A 22 -15.85 -7.15 -15.26
N HIS A 23 -15.08 -7.48 -14.22
CA HIS A 23 -14.93 -8.85 -13.75
C HIS A 23 -16.23 -9.39 -13.10
N PRO A 24 -16.64 -10.65 -13.37
CA PRO A 24 -17.89 -11.22 -12.84
C PRO A 24 -18.01 -11.26 -11.31
N SER A 25 -16.88 -11.31 -10.60
CA SER A 25 -16.86 -11.26 -9.13
C SER A 25 -17.15 -9.87 -8.54
N GLN A 26 -17.25 -8.85 -9.39
CA GLN A 26 -17.64 -7.48 -9.04
C GLN A 26 -16.89 -6.90 -7.81
N PRO A 27 -15.54 -6.90 -7.80
CA PRO A 27 -14.80 -6.29 -6.71
C PRO A 27 -15.05 -4.77 -6.64
N HIS A 28 -14.90 -4.21 -5.44
CA HIS A 28 -14.68 -2.77 -5.30
C HIS A 28 -13.23 -2.45 -5.63
N VAL A 29 -13.01 -1.40 -6.40
CA VAL A 29 -11.69 -1.03 -6.94
C VAL A 29 -11.31 0.36 -6.44
N ALA A 30 -10.15 0.46 -5.79
CA ALA A 30 -9.55 1.71 -5.36
C ALA A 30 -8.34 2.05 -6.24
N GLY A 31 -8.45 3.11 -7.04
CA GLY A 31 -7.30 3.61 -7.80
C GLY A 31 -6.50 4.63 -6.99
N VAL A 32 -5.20 4.42 -6.83
CA VAL A 32 -4.31 5.38 -6.14
C VAL A 32 -3.64 6.29 -7.17
N TYR A 33 -3.94 7.58 -7.08
CA TYR A 33 -3.43 8.61 -7.98
C TYR A 33 -2.60 9.63 -7.21
N ARG A 34 -1.44 9.99 -7.75
CA ARG A 34 -0.67 11.13 -7.25
C ARG A 34 -1.44 12.44 -7.45
N ASP A 35 -2.13 12.54 -8.59
CA ASP A 35 -2.98 13.66 -8.97
C ASP A 35 -4.39 13.16 -9.32
N LEU A 36 -5.37 13.56 -8.52
CA LEU A 36 -6.79 13.20 -8.71
C LEU A 36 -7.39 13.83 -9.98
N GLY A 37 -6.79 14.89 -10.52
CA GLY A 37 -7.18 15.47 -11.80
C GLY A 37 -6.97 14.50 -12.98
N ARG A 38 -6.14 13.46 -12.79
CA ARG A 38 -5.88 12.43 -13.80
C ARG A 38 -6.82 11.23 -13.74
N VAL A 39 -7.85 11.27 -12.88
CA VAL A 39 -8.87 10.21 -12.84
C VAL A 39 -9.72 10.29 -14.12
N PRO A 40 -9.75 9.22 -14.95
CA PRO A 40 -10.59 9.20 -16.14
C PRO A 40 -12.07 9.39 -15.81
N ALA A 41 -12.78 10.21 -16.61
CA ALA A 41 -14.20 10.51 -16.41
C ALA A 41 -15.06 9.24 -16.31
N ARG A 42 -14.79 8.24 -17.16
CA ARG A 42 -15.48 6.93 -17.17
C ARG A 42 -15.45 6.16 -15.84
N PHE A 43 -14.53 6.49 -14.93
CA PHE A 43 -14.45 5.85 -13.62
C PHE A 43 -15.09 6.67 -12.51
N LYS A 44 -15.22 8.00 -12.66
CA LYS A 44 -15.59 8.91 -11.56
C LYS A 44 -16.93 8.56 -10.92
N ASP A 45 -17.90 8.15 -11.74
CA ASP A 45 -19.27 7.87 -11.30
C ASP A 45 -19.56 6.36 -11.19
N HIS A 46 -18.54 5.51 -11.33
CA HIS A 46 -18.75 4.07 -11.27
C HIS A 46 -18.97 3.63 -9.79
N PRO A 47 -20.08 2.94 -9.44
CA PRO A 47 -20.47 2.70 -8.04
C PRO A 47 -19.49 1.83 -7.25
N ARG A 48 -18.70 1.01 -7.97
CA ARG A 48 -17.64 0.16 -7.38
C ARG A 48 -16.25 0.78 -7.42
N PHE A 49 -16.10 2.01 -7.91
CA PHE A 49 -14.78 2.66 -8.02
C PHE A 49 -14.62 3.81 -7.01
N ARG A 50 -13.42 3.94 -6.47
CA ARG A 50 -13.02 5.11 -5.68
C ARG A 50 -11.61 5.54 -6.06
N ALA A 51 -11.41 6.84 -6.28
CA ALA A 51 -10.08 7.42 -6.43
C ALA A 51 -9.53 7.85 -5.06
N ILE A 52 -8.26 7.55 -4.79
CA ILE A 52 -7.56 7.89 -3.55
C ILE A 52 -6.28 8.65 -3.91
N LYS A 53 -6.00 9.73 -3.20
CA LYS A 53 -4.74 10.46 -3.36
C LYS A 53 -3.59 9.71 -2.68
N GLY A 54 -2.50 9.47 -3.39
CA GLY A 54 -1.29 8.84 -2.86
C GLY A 54 -0.16 8.78 -3.90
N ASP A 55 1.07 8.78 -3.42
CA ASP A 55 2.29 8.71 -4.21
C ASP A 55 3.15 7.53 -3.74
N VAL A 56 3.59 6.68 -4.67
CA VAL A 56 4.49 5.54 -4.37
C VAL A 56 5.89 6.00 -3.93
N ALA A 57 6.24 7.25 -4.20
CA ALA A 57 7.45 7.88 -3.68
C ALA A 57 7.34 8.27 -2.20
N ASP A 58 6.13 8.36 -1.64
CA ASP A 58 5.85 8.78 -0.27
C ASP A 58 4.97 7.75 0.44
N VAL A 59 5.61 6.88 1.24
CA VAL A 59 4.96 5.81 2.01
C VAL A 59 3.81 6.33 2.88
N SER A 60 3.95 7.52 3.47
CA SER A 60 2.97 8.06 4.39
C SER A 60 1.65 8.46 3.71
N SER A 61 1.71 8.72 2.40
CA SER A 61 0.55 9.03 1.58
C SER A 61 -0.27 7.80 1.15
N LEU A 62 0.31 6.59 1.27
CA LEU A 62 -0.33 5.35 0.84
C LEU A 62 -1.28 4.82 1.93
N LYS A 63 -2.58 4.86 1.65
CA LYS A 63 -3.65 4.44 2.57
C LYS A 63 -4.29 3.13 2.09
N PHE A 64 -3.87 2.01 2.66
CA PHE A 64 -4.33 0.66 2.28
C PHE A 64 -5.31 0.03 3.29
N ALA A 65 -5.97 0.85 4.11
CA ALA A 65 -6.99 0.39 5.03
C ALA A 65 -8.10 -0.37 4.28
N GLY A 66 -8.34 -1.62 4.70
CA GLY A 66 -9.38 -2.47 4.12
C GLY A 66 -9.06 -3.04 2.74
N ALA A 67 -7.81 -2.97 2.28
CA ALA A 67 -7.38 -3.66 1.05
C ALA A 67 -7.33 -5.18 1.28
N ASP A 68 -7.99 -5.94 0.41
CA ASP A 68 -7.84 -7.40 0.33
C ASP A 68 -6.69 -7.79 -0.60
N ALA A 69 -6.43 -6.97 -1.62
CA ALA A 69 -5.33 -7.14 -2.56
C ALA A 69 -4.81 -5.78 -3.08
N ILE A 70 -3.52 -5.74 -3.41
CA ILE A 70 -2.87 -4.58 -4.02
C ILE A 70 -2.21 -5.02 -5.33
N VAL A 71 -2.63 -4.44 -6.45
CA VAL A 71 -1.96 -4.55 -7.74
C VAL A 71 -0.98 -3.39 -7.86
N PHE A 72 0.31 -3.71 -7.69
CA PHE A 72 1.39 -2.75 -7.87
C PHE A 72 1.96 -2.82 -9.29
N ILE A 73 2.06 -1.65 -9.93
CA ILE A 73 2.72 -1.47 -11.22
C ILE A 73 3.87 -0.50 -11.00
N THR A 74 5.10 -0.89 -11.31
CA THR A 74 6.23 0.05 -11.23
C THR A 74 5.97 1.23 -12.18
N PRO A 75 5.89 2.47 -11.68
CA PRO A 75 5.63 3.62 -12.53
C PRO A 75 6.72 3.78 -13.59
N PRO A 76 6.38 4.22 -14.81
CA PRO A 76 7.37 4.54 -15.83
C PRO A 76 8.28 5.68 -15.34
N GLN A 77 9.58 5.51 -15.52
CA GLN A 77 10.61 6.47 -15.14
C GLN A 77 11.26 7.02 -16.41
N TYR A 78 11.12 8.33 -16.64
CA TYR A 78 11.50 8.96 -17.90
C TYR A 78 12.86 9.69 -17.84
N SER A 79 13.42 9.96 -16.66
CA SER A 79 14.63 10.80 -16.55
C SER A 79 15.58 10.39 -15.42
N GLU A 80 15.50 9.17 -14.91
CA GLU A 80 16.31 8.77 -13.76
C GLU A 80 17.57 8.03 -14.19
N SER A 81 18.73 8.47 -13.70
CA SER A 81 20.03 7.83 -13.96
C SER A 81 20.18 6.45 -13.30
N LYS A 82 19.21 6.03 -12.47
CA LYS A 82 19.24 4.76 -11.70
C LYS A 82 17.87 4.07 -11.64
N PRO A 83 17.33 3.60 -12.78
CA PRO A 83 15.96 3.12 -12.83
C PRO A 83 15.69 1.87 -11.97
N ILE A 84 16.69 1.00 -11.83
CA ILE A 84 16.59 -0.21 -11.00
C ILE A 84 16.48 0.16 -9.50
N THR A 85 17.31 1.09 -9.03
CA THR A 85 17.27 1.54 -7.63
C THR A 85 15.90 2.12 -7.30
N ARG A 86 15.38 2.98 -8.18
CA ARG A 86 14.08 3.60 -7.98
C ARG A 86 12.92 2.61 -8.03
N ALA A 87 12.96 1.66 -8.95
CA ALA A 87 11.96 0.58 -8.99
C ALA A 87 11.93 -0.22 -7.67
N ARG A 88 13.11 -0.54 -7.12
CA ARG A 88 13.24 -1.22 -5.82
C ARG A 88 12.66 -0.39 -4.67
N GLU A 89 12.98 0.91 -4.62
CA GLU A 89 12.45 1.83 -3.62
C GLU A 89 10.92 1.91 -3.66
N MET A 90 10.33 2.09 -4.84
CA MET A 90 8.87 2.18 -5.01
C MET A 90 8.17 0.88 -4.60
N ALA A 91 8.71 -0.28 -5.00
CA ALA A 91 8.18 -1.57 -4.59
C ALA A 91 8.27 -1.78 -3.06
N ALA A 92 9.40 -1.40 -2.47
CA ALA A 92 9.58 -1.46 -1.02
C ALA A 92 8.58 -0.56 -0.30
N ASN A 93 8.36 0.66 -0.78
CA ASN A 93 7.41 1.62 -0.21
C ASN A 93 5.99 1.06 -0.16
N VAL A 94 5.51 0.46 -1.26
CA VAL A 94 4.17 -0.15 -1.30
C VAL A 94 4.08 -1.32 -0.32
N LYS A 95 5.09 -2.19 -0.27
CA LYS A 95 5.15 -3.31 0.68
C LYS A 95 5.17 -2.82 2.14
N PHE A 96 5.93 -1.78 2.45
CA PHE A 96 5.98 -1.21 3.79
C PHE A 96 4.64 -0.60 4.21
N ALA A 97 3.99 0.15 3.32
CA ALA A 97 2.66 0.70 3.59
C ALA A 97 1.64 -0.42 3.85
N GLU A 98 1.63 -1.48 3.04
CA GLU A 98 0.75 -2.64 3.25
C GLU A 98 0.95 -3.25 4.65
N LEU A 99 2.20 -3.48 5.06
CA LEU A 99 2.53 -4.03 6.37
C LEU A 99 2.07 -3.14 7.53
N ILE A 100 2.18 -1.82 7.41
CA ILE A 100 1.72 -0.87 8.43
C ILE A 100 0.20 -0.99 8.61
N TRP A 101 -0.56 -0.96 7.52
CA TRP A 101 -2.01 -1.03 7.57
C TRP A 101 -2.53 -2.40 8.02
N ASN A 102 -1.89 -3.49 7.60
CA ASN A 102 -2.28 -4.83 8.05
C ASN A 102 -1.91 -5.07 9.53
N LYS A 103 -0.77 -4.55 10.02
CA LYS A 103 -0.45 -4.58 11.45
C LYS A 103 -1.43 -3.75 12.28
N GLY A 104 -1.87 -2.60 11.79
CA GLY A 104 -2.94 -1.81 12.41
C GLY A 104 -4.22 -2.63 12.56
N ARG A 105 -4.65 -3.29 11.47
CA ARG A 105 -5.79 -4.21 11.46
C ARG A 105 -5.68 -5.29 12.53
N LEU A 106 -4.51 -5.92 12.68
CA LEU A 106 -4.26 -6.95 13.69
C LEU A 106 -4.32 -6.39 15.13
N ARG A 107 -3.94 -5.13 15.36
CA ARG A 107 -4.07 -4.50 16.69
C ARG A 107 -5.53 -4.30 17.08
N ASP A 108 -6.35 -3.84 16.13
CA ASP A 108 -7.76 -3.55 16.36
C ASP A 108 -8.58 -4.84 16.54
N THR A 109 -8.25 -5.92 15.82
CA THR A 109 -8.95 -7.21 15.94
C THR A 109 -8.56 -8.02 17.18
N HIS A 110 -7.39 -7.79 17.77
CA HIS A 110 -6.91 -8.55 18.93
C HIS A 110 -7.03 -7.83 20.28
N GLY A 111 -7.52 -6.59 20.35
CA GLY A 111 -7.79 -5.91 21.63
C GLY A 111 -6.57 -5.81 22.57
N LEU A 112 -5.35 -5.88 22.05
CA LEU A 112 -4.12 -5.83 22.84
C LEU A 112 -3.67 -4.37 22.96
N GLY A 113 -4.31 -3.66 23.90
CA GLY A 113 -3.92 -2.31 24.32
C GLY A 113 -2.47 -2.23 24.81
N GLU A 114 -1.93 -1.01 24.76
CA GLU A 114 -0.54 -0.54 24.93
C GLU A 114 0.35 -1.21 26.00
N ARG A 115 -0.21 -1.93 26.98
CA ARG A 115 0.54 -2.49 28.12
C ARG A 115 1.57 -3.55 27.73
N ARG A 116 1.31 -4.37 26.71
CA ARG A 116 2.22 -5.49 26.35
C ARG A 116 3.54 -5.06 25.71
N TRP A 117 3.58 -3.88 25.09
CA TRP A 117 4.80 -3.37 24.43
C TRP A 117 5.79 -2.73 25.42
N SER A 118 5.28 -2.09 26.48
CA SER A 118 6.12 -1.54 27.56
C SER A 118 6.85 -2.63 28.34
N ASP A 119 6.22 -3.79 28.53
CA ASP A 119 6.83 -4.95 29.19
C ASP A 119 7.88 -5.63 28.31
N MET A 120 7.68 -5.67 26.99
CA MET A 120 8.68 -6.20 26.04
C MET A 120 9.92 -5.31 25.91
N ARG A 121 9.80 -3.97 26.01
CA ARG A 121 10.99 -3.10 26.06
C ARG A 121 11.80 -3.27 27.33
N LYS A 122 11.14 -3.49 28.48
CA LYS A 122 11.81 -3.74 29.77
C LYS A 122 12.51 -5.10 29.82
N GLY A 123 12.09 -6.07 28.99
CA GLY A 123 12.71 -7.39 28.90
C GLY A 123 13.98 -7.47 28.04
N SER A 124 14.25 -6.47 27.19
CA SER A 124 15.37 -6.49 26.23
C SER A 124 16.68 -5.92 26.77
N SER A 125 16.73 -5.44 28.02
CA SER A 125 17.91 -4.82 28.62
C SER A 125 18.74 -5.74 29.54
N ARG A 126 18.57 -7.06 29.48
CA ARG A 126 19.54 -8.00 30.09
C ARG A 126 20.57 -8.44 29.06
N ASN A 127 21.68 -7.70 29.02
CA ASN A 127 22.95 -8.07 28.40
C ASN A 127 23.27 -9.56 28.60
N LYS A 128 23.51 -10.28 27.50
CA LYS A 128 24.34 -11.49 27.49
C LYS A 128 25.64 -11.18 26.77
N PHE A 129 26.55 -10.53 27.49
CA PHE A 129 27.98 -10.54 27.21
C PHE A 129 28.69 -10.59 28.55
N ALA A 130 28.94 -11.81 29.03
CA ALA A 130 29.97 -12.15 29.99
C ALA A 130 30.14 -13.67 29.96
N ASP A 131 31.38 -14.11 29.94
CA ASP A 131 31.90 -15.45 30.19
C ASP A 131 31.85 -16.48 29.05
N ALA A 132 32.87 -16.38 28.19
CA ALA A 132 33.59 -17.53 27.70
C ALA A 132 35.06 -17.37 28.12
N THR A 133 35.40 -17.93 29.28
CA THR A 133 36.75 -18.40 29.62
C THR A 133 37.02 -19.73 28.91
#